data_AF-A0A434C6V4-F1
#
_entry.id   AF-A0A434C6V4-F1
#
_cell.length_a   1.000
_cell.length_b   1.000
_cell.length_c   1.000
_cell.angle_alpha   90.00
_cell.angle_beta   90.00
_cell.angle_gamma   90.00
#
_symmetry.space_group_name_H-M   'P 1'
#
loop_
_entity.id
_entity.type
_entity.pdbx_description
1 polymer ?
#
loop_
_entity_poly.entity_id
_entity_poly.type
_entity_poly.pdbx_seq_one_letter_code
_entity_poly.pdbx_strand_id
1 'polypeptide(L)'
;TYEEAGLLIGRKGAFATPRPDWQGFAEHGVQPSLDMLRFVARAITPPNRVRRFDTRFFSAWRDDVAVELPGGGPTNELEELVWLPLAKAREADIPDITRMILDELEKRLAHDPLLRPGGPVPFYRLVRSRFTRELL
;
A
#
# COMPACT_ATOMS: atom_id res chain seq x y z
N THR A 1 -3.89 -3.11 -5.65
CA THR A 1 -4.40 -1.80 -6.15
C THR A 1 -5.10 -2.01 -7.48
N TYR A 2 -4.67 -1.47 -8.62
CA TYR A 2 -5.41 -1.61 -9.90
C TYR A 2 -5.67 -3.08 -10.25
N GLU A 3 -4.62 -3.89 -10.33
CA GLU A 3 -4.70 -5.29 -10.76
C GLU A 3 -5.61 -6.15 -9.87
N GLU A 4 -5.50 -6.01 -8.55
CA GLU A 4 -6.24 -6.83 -7.59
C GLU A 4 -7.61 -6.24 -7.20
N ALA A 5 -7.70 -4.92 -7.02
CA ALA A 5 -8.84 -4.22 -6.40
C ALA A 5 -9.52 -3.20 -7.32
N GLY A 6 -9.02 -2.97 -8.54
CA GLY A 6 -9.63 -2.03 -9.49
C GLY A 6 -9.43 -0.56 -9.12
N LEU A 7 -8.51 -0.25 -8.20
CA LEU A 7 -8.23 1.12 -7.76
C LEU A 7 -7.03 1.70 -8.50
N LEU A 8 -7.30 2.65 -9.41
CA LEU A 8 -6.27 3.39 -10.15
C LEU A 8 -5.93 4.69 -9.42
N ILE A 9 -4.77 4.71 -8.77
CA ILE A 9 -4.26 5.88 -8.04
C ILE A 9 -3.40 6.71 -8.98
N GLY A 10 -3.71 8.01 -9.10
CA GLY A 10 -3.03 8.90 -10.02
C GLY A 10 -3.83 10.14 -10.35
N ARG A 11 -3.55 10.75 -11.51
CA ARG A 11 -4.28 11.92 -12.01
C ARG A 11 -5.01 11.55 -13.30
N LYS A 12 -6.22 12.08 -13.48
CA LYS A 12 -6.89 12.00 -14.79
C LYS A 12 -6.08 12.74 -15.84
N GLY A 13 -5.81 12.09 -16.95
CA GLY A 13 -4.98 12.64 -18.02
C GLY A 13 -4.56 11.61 -19.05
N ALA A 14 -4.10 12.09 -20.21
CA ALA A 14 -3.55 11.23 -21.24
C ALA A 14 -2.29 10.54 -20.70
N PHE A 15 -2.26 9.21 -20.82
CA PHE A 15 -1.12 8.39 -20.47
C PHE A 15 -0.91 7.35 -21.57
N ALA A 16 0.31 7.22 -22.05
CA ALA A 16 0.69 6.26 -23.09
C ALA A 16 1.89 5.46 -22.61
N THR A 17 1.85 4.15 -22.84
CA THR A 17 2.88 3.23 -22.37
C THR A 17 2.95 2.03 -23.31
N PRO A 18 4.15 1.53 -23.63
CA PRO A 18 4.29 0.27 -24.35
C PRO A 18 4.24 -0.94 -23.40
N ARG A 19 4.11 -0.73 -22.08
CA ARG A 19 4.18 -1.79 -21.07
C ARG A 19 2.78 -2.38 -20.84
N PRO A 20 2.58 -3.70 -21.05
CA PRO A 20 1.28 -4.34 -20.85
C PRO A 20 0.68 -4.09 -19.46
N ASP A 21 1.49 -4.18 -18.41
CA ASP A 21 1.07 -4.00 -17.01
C ASP A 21 0.48 -2.60 -16.74
N TRP A 22 0.82 -1.62 -17.57
CA TRP A 22 0.35 -0.24 -17.44
C TRP A 22 -0.78 0.10 -18.43
N GLN A 23 -1.19 -0.84 -19.28
CA GLN A 23 -2.18 -0.59 -20.33
C GLN A 23 -3.53 -0.19 -19.73
N GLY A 24 -3.92 -0.79 -18.60
CA GLY A 24 -5.14 -0.42 -17.89
C GLY A 24 -5.19 1.05 -17.46
N PHE A 25 -4.06 1.64 -17.06
CA PHE A 25 -3.97 3.06 -16.75
C PHE A 25 -4.19 3.94 -17.99
N ALA A 26 -3.61 3.54 -19.13
CA ALA A 26 -3.79 4.25 -20.40
C ALA A 26 -5.25 4.19 -20.89
N GLU A 27 -5.87 3.01 -20.85
CA GLU A 27 -7.26 2.79 -21.26
C GLU A 27 -8.27 3.61 -20.45
N HIS A 28 -8.00 3.80 -19.16
CA HIS A 28 -8.88 4.55 -18.25
C HIS A 28 -8.51 6.05 -18.15
N GLY A 29 -7.54 6.51 -18.93
CA GLY A 29 -7.08 7.89 -18.95
C GLY A 29 -6.54 8.34 -17.59
N VAL A 30 -5.74 7.49 -16.94
CA VAL A 30 -5.10 7.79 -15.65
C VAL A 30 -3.60 7.80 -15.83
N GLN A 31 -2.98 8.94 -15.52
CA GLN A 31 -1.54 9.04 -15.38
C GLN A 31 -1.13 8.63 -13.96
N PRO A 32 -0.29 7.59 -13.79
CA PRO A 32 0.18 7.18 -12.47
C PRO A 32 1.07 8.27 -11.85
N SER A 33 0.97 8.45 -10.54
CA SER A 33 1.73 9.47 -9.80
C SER A 33 2.14 8.96 -8.43
N LEU A 34 3.41 9.15 -8.08
CA LEU A 34 3.93 8.87 -6.73
C LEU A 34 3.61 9.97 -5.73
N ASP A 35 3.25 11.18 -6.20
CA ASP A 35 2.97 12.34 -5.35
C ASP A 35 1.81 12.09 -4.38
N MET A 36 0.95 11.12 -4.69
CA MET A 36 -0.21 10.74 -3.88
C MET A 36 0.10 9.64 -2.86
N LEU A 37 1.25 8.98 -2.99
CA LEU A 37 1.64 7.90 -2.09
C LEU A 37 2.48 8.45 -0.95
N ARG A 38 2.32 7.85 0.24
CA ARG A 38 3.17 8.11 1.40
C ARG A 38 3.85 6.83 1.78
N PHE A 39 5.18 6.87 1.82
CA PHE A 39 5.96 5.73 2.29
C PHE A 39 5.83 5.68 3.82
N VAL A 40 5.18 4.64 4.33
CA VAL A 40 4.80 4.55 5.74
C VAL A 40 5.56 3.48 6.50
N ALA A 41 6.09 2.45 5.82
CA ALA A 41 6.94 1.45 6.45
C ALA A 41 7.72 0.61 5.43
N ARG A 42 8.79 -0.03 5.89
CA ARG A 42 9.46 -1.12 5.17
C ARG A 42 9.54 -2.35 6.07
N ALA A 43 9.41 -3.54 5.51
CA ALA A 43 9.61 -4.78 6.26
C ALA A 43 10.28 -5.84 5.41
N ILE A 44 11.29 -6.51 5.97
CA ILE A 44 11.93 -7.66 5.34
C ILE A 44 11.52 -8.93 6.09
N THR A 45 11.01 -9.91 5.35
CA THR A 45 10.68 -11.22 5.89
C THR A 45 11.92 -11.89 6.52
N PRO A 46 11.78 -12.49 7.72
CA PRO A 46 12.85 -13.24 8.38
C PRO A 46 13.57 -14.24 7.45
N PRO A 47 14.89 -14.46 7.63
CA PRO A 47 15.69 -15.32 6.77
C PRO A 47 15.29 -16.80 6.80
N ASN A 48 14.60 -17.26 7.86
CA ASN A 48 14.18 -18.65 8.04
C ASN A 48 12.83 -18.98 7.39
N ARG A 49 12.26 -18.09 6.57
CA ARG A 49 11.04 -18.36 5.81
C ARG A 49 11.38 -18.79 4.38
N VAL A 50 10.66 -19.78 3.86
CA VAL A 50 10.84 -20.33 2.49
C VAL A 50 10.62 -19.25 1.43
N ARG A 51 9.61 -18.40 1.62
CA ARG A 51 9.35 -17.22 0.79
C ARG A 51 9.70 -15.96 1.57
N ARG A 52 10.40 -15.04 0.93
CA ARG A 52 10.88 -13.80 1.55
C ARG A 52 10.58 -12.62 0.67
N PHE A 53 10.22 -11.53 1.33
CA PHE A 53 9.88 -10.26 0.70
C PHE A 53 10.67 -9.14 1.35
N ASP A 54 10.96 -8.11 0.56
CA ASP A 54 11.42 -6.80 1.03
C ASP A 54 10.33 -5.78 0.67
N THR A 55 9.32 -5.73 1.53
CA THR A 55 8.07 -5.04 1.26
C THR A 55 8.17 -3.58 1.65
N ARG A 56 7.74 -2.69 0.74
CA ARG A 56 7.51 -1.27 1.03
C ARG A 56 6.00 -1.07 1.16
N PHE A 57 5.58 -0.44 2.25
CA PHE A 57 4.19 -0.12 2.51
C PHE A 57 3.94 1.35 2.21
N PHE A 58 2.88 1.59 1.45
CA PHE A 58 2.44 2.93 1.09
C PHE A 58 1.01 3.15 1.57
N SER A 59 0.68 4.38 1.95
CA SER A 59 -0.69 4.85 2.13
C SER A 59 -1.03 5.89 1.06
N ALA A 60 -2.31 5.96 0.70
CA ALA A 60 -2.87 6.98 -0.18
C ALA A 60 -4.23 7.42 0.38
N TRP A 61 -4.67 8.63 0.09
CA TRP A 61 -6.03 9.02 0.42
C TRP A 61 -7.02 8.38 -0.56
N ARG A 62 -8.25 8.14 -0.10
CA ARG A 62 -9.30 7.60 -0.98
C ARG A 62 -9.60 8.55 -2.14
N ASP A 63 -9.47 9.86 -1.92
CA ASP A 63 -9.68 10.89 -2.94
C ASP A 63 -8.57 10.91 -4.02
N ASP A 64 -7.43 10.26 -3.76
CA ASP A 64 -6.35 10.10 -4.74
C ASP A 64 -6.60 8.95 -5.74
N VAL A 65 -7.68 8.17 -5.53
CA VAL A 65 -8.14 7.16 -6.50
C VAL A 65 -8.88 7.87 -7.63
N ALA A 66 -8.24 7.96 -8.79
CA ALA A 66 -8.79 8.62 -9.98
C ALA A 66 -9.90 7.81 -10.65
N VAL A 67 -9.81 6.47 -10.59
CA VAL A 67 -10.82 5.54 -11.10
C VAL A 67 -10.92 4.34 -10.17
N GLU A 68 -12.15 3.94 -9.86
CA GLU A 68 -12.49 2.67 -9.24
C GLU A 68 -13.33 1.86 -10.22
N LEU A 69 -12.88 0.64 -10.53
CA LEU A 69 -13.62 -0.27 -11.41
C LEU A 69 -14.78 -0.92 -10.64
N PRO A 70 -15.99 -1.00 -11.22
CA PRO A 70 -17.17 -1.49 -10.52
C PRO A 70 -17.12 -2.99 -10.18
N GLY A 71 -16.26 -3.77 -10.86
CA GLY A 71 -16.12 -5.22 -10.66
C GLY A 71 -14.90 -5.63 -9.84
N GLY A 72 -14.17 -4.69 -9.23
CA GLY A 72 -12.86 -4.97 -8.64
C GLY A 72 -11.73 -5.05 -9.67
N GLY A 73 -10.62 -5.66 -9.30
CA GLY A 73 -9.43 -5.72 -10.15
C GLY A 73 -9.52 -6.79 -11.23
N PRO A 74 -8.85 -6.59 -12.39
CA PRO A 74 -8.92 -7.51 -13.53
C PRO A 74 -8.32 -8.90 -13.27
N THR A 75 -7.49 -9.09 -12.23
CA THR A 75 -6.86 -10.38 -11.98
C THR A 75 -7.77 -11.39 -11.30
N ASN A 76 -8.88 -10.93 -10.68
CA ASN A 76 -9.80 -11.76 -9.90
C ASN A 76 -9.12 -12.60 -8.80
N GLU A 77 -8.00 -12.10 -8.27
CA GLU A 77 -7.25 -12.78 -7.19
C GLU A 77 -7.94 -12.68 -5.83
N LEU A 78 -8.85 -11.71 -5.66
CA LEU A 78 -9.54 -11.44 -4.41
C LEU A 78 -11.00 -11.89 -4.49
N GLU A 79 -11.46 -12.59 -3.45
CA GLU A 79 -12.86 -13.05 -3.33
C GLU A 79 -13.81 -11.92 -2.91
N GLU A 80 -13.37 -11.02 -2.02
CA GLU A 80 -14.17 -9.92 -1.49
C GLU A 80 -13.31 -8.68 -1.27
N LEU A 81 -13.90 -7.50 -1.50
CA LEU A 81 -13.31 -6.18 -1.24
C LEU A 81 -14.15 -5.41 -0.25
N VAL A 82 -13.54 -4.99 0.86
CA VAL A 82 -14.21 -4.23 1.92
C VAL A 82 -13.36 -3.06 2.41
N TRP A 83 -14.02 -1.95 2.71
CA TRP A 83 -13.43 -0.80 3.39
C TRP A 83 -13.66 -0.93 4.89
N LEU A 84 -12.57 -1.04 5.67
CA LEU A 84 -12.63 -1.18 7.12
C LEU A 84 -12.03 0.05 7.81
N PRO A 85 -12.64 0.55 8.90
CA PRO A 85 -11.95 1.44 9.83
C PRO A 85 -10.67 0.79 10.34
N LEU A 86 -9.61 1.57 10.58
CA LEU A 86 -8.31 1.04 11.03
C LEU A 86 -8.43 0.13 12.26
N ALA A 87 -9.26 0.50 13.24
CA ALA A 87 -9.53 -0.31 14.42
C ALA A 87 -10.09 -1.70 14.08
N LYS A 88 -10.99 -1.79 13.10
CA LYS A 88 -11.56 -3.07 12.63
C LYS A 88 -10.62 -3.84 11.72
N ALA A 89 -9.86 -3.16 10.87
CA ALA A 89 -8.84 -3.79 10.04
C ALA A 89 -7.79 -4.50 10.89
N ARG A 90 -7.43 -3.95 12.05
CA ARG A 90 -6.56 -4.62 13.02
C ARG A 90 -7.20 -5.88 13.59
N GLU A 91 -8.49 -5.92 13.86
CA GLU A 91 -9.16 -7.10 14.42
C GLU A 91 -9.30 -8.27 13.42
N ALA A 92 -9.09 -8.04 12.12
CA ALA A 92 -9.19 -9.06 11.08
C ALA A 92 -8.07 -10.13 11.18
N ASP A 93 -8.29 -11.26 10.50
CA ASP A 93 -7.27 -12.29 10.30
C ASP A 93 -6.25 -11.81 9.26
N ILE A 94 -5.27 -11.05 9.73
CA ILE A 94 -4.21 -10.47 8.91
C ILE A 94 -2.83 -10.84 9.45
N PRO A 95 -1.79 -10.90 8.59
CA PRO A 95 -0.43 -11.13 9.03
C PRO A 95 0.03 -10.11 10.08
N ASP A 96 0.85 -10.56 11.04
CA ASP A 96 1.39 -9.71 12.12
C ASP A 96 2.04 -8.42 11.61
N ILE A 97 2.76 -8.52 10.49
CA ILE A 97 3.41 -7.35 9.90
C ILE A 97 2.39 -6.32 9.42
N THR A 98 1.28 -6.75 8.81
CA THR A 98 0.21 -5.87 8.37
C THR A 98 -0.41 -5.16 9.57
N ARG A 99 -0.68 -5.88 10.67
CA ARG A 99 -1.17 -5.31 11.93
C ARG A 99 -0.21 -4.25 12.48
N MET A 100 1.09 -4.53 12.51
CA MET A 100 2.11 -3.55 12.93
C MET A 100 2.13 -2.31 12.03
N ILE A 101 1.98 -2.45 10.71
CA ILE A 101 1.93 -1.30 9.80
C ILE A 101 0.68 -0.45 10.04
N LEU A 102 -0.47 -1.07 10.33
CA LEU A 102 -1.68 -0.32 10.69
C LEU A 102 -1.50 0.47 12.01
N ASP A 103 -0.79 -0.10 12.99
CA ASP A 103 -0.46 0.61 14.24
C ASP A 103 0.50 1.80 14.00
N GLU A 104 1.51 1.63 13.14
CA GLU A 104 2.42 2.72 12.78
C GLU A 104 1.70 3.84 12.01
N LEU A 105 0.78 3.48 11.10
CA LEU A 105 -0.04 4.45 10.37
C LEU A 105 -0.95 5.24 11.32
N GLU A 106 -1.61 4.58 12.26
CA GLU A 106 -2.48 5.26 13.24
C GLU A 106 -1.69 6.22 14.14
N LYS A 107 -0.52 5.80 14.64
CA LYS A 107 0.39 6.67 15.40
C LYS A 107 0.84 7.88 14.60
N ARG A 108 1.17 7.68 13.31
CA ARG A 108 1.54 8.79 12.42
C ARG A 108 0.38 9.75 12.25
N LEU A 109 -0.82 9.25 11.95
CA LEU A 109 -2.02 10.08 11.76
C LEU A 109 -2.37 10.93 12.98
N ALA A 110 -2.09 10.45 14.20
CA ALA A 110 -2.31 11.22 15.42
C ALA A 110 -1.46 12.50 15.51
N HIS A 111 -0.30 12.55 14.84
CA HIS A 111 0.62 13.68 14.86
C HIS A 111 0.74 14.41 13.51
N ASP A 112 0.48 13.70 12.41
CA ASP A 112 0.51 14.17 11.03
C ASP A 112 -0.79 13.73 10.31
N PRO A 113 -1.95 14.36 10.64
CA PRO A 113 -3.25 13.95 10.12
C PRO A 113 -3.40 14.16 8.61
N LEU A 114 -2.52 14.96 7.99
CA LEU A 114 -2.51 15.18 6.54
C LEU A 114 -1.58 14.21 5.81
N LEU A 115 -0.87 13.34 6.54
CA LEU A 115 0.20 12.48 6.05
C LEU A 115 1.11 13.26 5.09
N ARG A 116 1.79 14.30 5.56
CA ARG A 116 2.65 15.12 4.68
C ARG A 116 3.79 14.27 4.09
N PRO A 117 4.22 14.52 2.83
CA PRO A 117 5.37 13.83 2.25
C PRO A 117 6.61 13.91 3.14
N GLY A 118 7.36 12.80 3.22
CA GLY A 118 8.56 12.69 4.06
C GLY A 118 8.27 12.19 5.47
N GLY A 119 9.21 12.46 6.39
CA GLY A 119 9.21 11.97 7.77
C GLY A 119 9.94 10.64 7.95
N PRO A 120 10.21 10.25 9.21
CA PRO A 120 10.90 9.00 9.51
C PRO A 120 10.04 7.80 9.12
N VAL A 121 10.66 6.79 8.52
CA VAL A 121 9.95 5.57 8.07
C VAL A 121 10.38 4.36 8.91
N PRO A 122 9.46 3.72 9.66
CA PRO A 122 9.79 2.51 10.40
C PRO A 122 10.23 1.38 9.46
N PHE A 123 11.37 0.78 9.78
CA PHE A 123 11.95 -0.34 9.06
C PHE A 123 12.07 -1.56 9.97
N TYR A 124 11.34 -2.61 9.60
CA TYR A 124 11.31 -3.88 10.32
C TYR A 124 12.18 -4.94 9.64
N ARG A 125 13.06 -5.57 10.43
CA ARG A 125 13.87 -6.71 9.97
C ARG A 125 14.33 -7.58 11.12
N LEU A 126 14.70 -8.82 10.80
CA LEU A 126 15.36 -9.73 11.75
C LEU A 126 16.89 -9.59 11.63
N VAL A 127 17.56 -9.20 12.72
CA VAL A 127 19.02 -9.09 12.82
C VAL A 127 19.49 -9.99 13.96
N ARG A 128 20.37 -10.95 13.66
CA ARG A 128 20.91 -11.90 14.67
C ARG A 128 19.79 -12.53 15.52
N SER A 129 18.75 -13.03 14.84
CA SER A 129 17.55 -13.62 15.46
C SER A 129 16.71 -12.69 16.35
N ARG A 130 16.96 -11.37 16.31
CA ARG A 130 16.17 -10.36 17.00
C ARG A 130 15.36 -9.53 16.02
N PHE A 131 14.07 -9.34 16.29
CA PHE A 131 13.25 -8.41 15.52
C PHE A 131 13.64 -6.98 15.89
N THR A 132 13.90 -6.17 14.89
CA THR A 132 14.38 -4.79 15.04
C THR A 132 13.45 -3.83 14.32
N ARG A 133 13.20 -2.68 14.95
CA ARG A 133 12.50 -1.52 14.38
C ARG A 133 13.50 -0.36 14.35
N GLU A 134 13.93 0.03 13.16
CA GLU A 134 14.81 1.17 12.90
C GLU A 134 14.00 2.27 12.20
N LEU A 135 14.54 3.49 12.10
CA LEU A 135 13.96 4.56 11.28
C LEU A 135 14.89 4.83 10.10
N LEU A 136 14.32 4.92 8.90
CA LEU A 136 14.98 5.41 7.68
C LEU A 136 14.88 6.93 7.59
#